data_AF-A0A4Y9S7H7-F1
#
_entry.id   AF-A0A4Y9S7H7-F1
#
_cell.length_a   1.000
_cell.length_b   1.000
_cell.length_c   1.000
_cell.angle_alpha   90.00
_cell.angle_beta   90.00
_cell.angle_gamma   90.00
#
_symmetry.space_group_name_H-M   'P 1'
#
loop_
_entity.id
_entity.type
_entity.pdbx_description
1 polymer ?
#
loop_
_entity_poly.entity_id
_entity_poly.type
_entity_poly.pdbx_seq_one_letter_code
_entity_poly.pdbx_strand_id
1 'polypeptide(L)' 'GPGRLCQAIGVTRALNSLPLDQAPFTLLARDPVRRPEVLAGPRIGISKAVDLPWRFVEAGSRFLSKPMKGGVRVA' A
#
# COMPACT_ATOMS: atom_id res chain seq x y z
N GLY A 1 -0.09 -6.61 -5.86
CA GLY A 1 -0.08 -5.47 -6.81
C GLY A 1 -1.47 -4.87 -6.89
N PRO A 2 -1.63 -3.57 -7.18
CA PRO A 2 -2.91 -2.87 -6.99
C PRO A 2 -4.07 -3.51 -7.76
N GLY A 3 -3.92 -3.75 -9.07
CA GLY A 3 -4.98 -4.41 -9.85
C GLY A 3 -5.28 -5.85 -9.41
N ARG A 4 -4.25 -6.67 -9.16
CA ARG A 4 -4.42 -8.05 -8.66
C ARG A 4 -5.08 -8.10 -7.28
N LEU A 5 -4.78 -7.13 -6.41
CA LEU A 5 -5.43 -7.01 -5.11
C LEU A 5 -6.91 -6.72 -5.32
N CYS A 6 -7.27 -5.69 -6.10
CA CYS A 6 -8.67 -5.37 -6.36
C CYS A 6 -9.45 -6.56 -6.91
N GLN A 7 -8.87 -7.31 -7.86
CA GLN A 7 -9.47 -8.54 -8.39
C GLN A 7 -9.71 -9.59 -7.30
N ALA A 8 -8.73 -9.83 -6.43
CA ALA A 8 -8.82 -10.85 -5.38
C ALA A 8 -9.90 -10.57 -4.34
N ILE A 9 -10.21 -9.30 -4.08
CA ILE A 9 -11.20 -8.87 -3.08
C ILE A 9 -12.49 -8.31 -3.70
N GLY A 10 -12.70 -8.48 -5.01
CA GLY A 10 -13.93 -8.04 -5.68
C GLY A 10 -14.12 -6.52 -5.75
N VAL A 11 -13.05 -5.73 -5.64
CA VAL A 11 -13.13 -4.28 -5.79
C VAL A 11 -13.32 -3.90 -7.26
N THR A 12 -14.46 -3.28 -7.55
CA THR A 12 -14.81 -2.78 -8.89
C THR A 12 -15.08 -1.28 -8.86
N ARG A 13 -15.31 -0.68 -10.04
CA ARG A 13 -15.64 0.76 -10.16
C ARG A 13 -16.96 1.14 -9.48
N ALA A 14 -17.86 0.18 -9.21
CA ALA A 14 -19.10 0.42 -8.48
C ALA A 14 -18.87 0.88 -7.04
N LEU A 15 -17.70 0.59 -6.48
CA LEU A 15 -17.32 0.99 -5.12
C LEU A 15 -16.63 2.36 -5.06
N ASN A 16 -16.51 3.05 -6.19
CA ASN A 16 -15.84 4.36 -6.24
C ASN A 16 -16.63 5.40 -5.43
N SER A 17 -15.91 6.24 -4.68
CA SER A 17 -16.47 7.30 -3.81
C SER A 17 -17.31 6.81 -2.63
N LEU A 18 -17.36 5.50 -2.36
CA LEU A 18 -17.98 5.00 -1.15
C LEU A 18 -17.07 5.23 0.06
N PRO A 19 -17.63 5.62 1.22
CA PRO A 19 -16.89 5.79 2.47
C PRO A 19 -16.33 4.45 2.99
N LEU A 20 -15.08 4.44 3.47
CA LEU A 20 -14.35 3.24 3.90
C LEU A 20 -14.67 2.76 5.33
N ASP A 21 -15.33 3.59 6.12
CA ASP A 21 -15.66 3.38 7.54
C ASP A 21 -17.09 2.84 7.77
N GLN A 22 -17.78 2.48 6.68
CA GLN A 22 -19.10 1.84 6.72
C GLN A 22 -19.21 0.73 5.67
N ALA A 23 -20.32 -0.03 5.72
CA ALA A 23 -20.61 -1.07 4.74
C ALA A 23 -20.57 -0.51 3.29
N PRO A 24 -20.03 -1.27 2.31
CA PRO A 24 -19.63 -2.68 2.40
C PRO A 24 -18.20 -2.92 2.92
N PHE A 25 -17.52 -1.87 3.39
CA PHE A 25 -16.14 -1.98 3.87
C PHE A 25 -16.06 -2.16 5.38
N THR A 26 -14.91 -2.64 5.82
CA THR A 26 -14.52 -2.65 7.23
C THR A 26 -13.02 -2.39 7.28
N LEU A 27 -12.63 -1.31 7.93
CA LEU A 27 -11.22 -0.98 8.17
C LEU A 27 -10.86 -1.37 9.60
N LEU A 28 -10.08 -2.44 9.73
CA LEU A 28 -9.64 -2.95 11.04
C LEU A 28 -8.30 -2.33 11.42
N ALA A 29 -8.18 -1.93 12.69
CA ALA A 29 -6.90 -1.51 13.24
C ALA A 29 -5.89 -2.68 13.18
N ARG A 30 -4.61 -2.33 12.96
CA ARG A 30 -3.52 -3.30 13.07
C ARG A 30 -3.42 -3.78 14.52
N ASP A 31 -2.94 -5.01 14.70
CA ASP A 31 -2.42 -5.50 15.98
C ASP A 31 -1.44 -4.47 16.60
N PRO A 32 -1.70 -3.98 17.84
CA PRO A 32 -0.86 -2.98 18.50
C PRO A 32 0.53 -3.48 18.88
N VAL A 33 0.71 -4.80 19.03
CA VAL A 33 2.02 -5.41 19.36
C VAL A 33 2.93 -5.44 18.12
N ARG A 34 2.34 -5.51 16.92
CA ARG A 34 3.10 -5.56 15.68
C ARG A 34 3.66 -4.19 15.31
N ARG A 35 4.98 -4.10 15.21
CA ARG A 35 5.73 -2.91 14.79
C ARG A 35 6.54 -3.22 13.52
N PRO A 36 5.92 -3.13 12.32
CA PRO A 36 6.66 -3.37 11.08
C PRO A 36 7.66 -2.25 10.84
N GLU A 37 8.87 -2.61 10.43
CA GLU A 37 9.82 -1.63 9.91
C GLU A 37 9.32 -1.11 8.56
N VAL A 38 9.19 0.21 8.41
CA VAL A 38 8.68 0.85 7.20
C VAL A 38 9.83 1.44 6.40
N LEU A 39 9.88 1.10 5.11
CA LEU A 39 10.75 1.75 4.14
C LEU A 39 9.94 2.69 3.24
N ALA A 40 10.47 3.89 3.02
CA ALA A 40 9.96 4.86 2.05
C ALA A 40 10.86 4.90 0.81
N GLY A 41 10.27 5.01 -0.37
CA GLY A 41 11.01 5.14 -1.62
C GLY A 41 10.15 5.55 -2.81
N PRO A 42 10.71 5.54 -4.03
CA PRO A 42 10.01 5.95 -5.24
C PRO A 42 8.73 5.16 -5.52
N ARG A 43 7.72 5.86 -6.06
CA ARG A 43 6.47 5.27 -6.58
C ARG A 43 6.71 4.55 -7.91
N ILE A 44 5.77 3.68 -8.28
CA ILE A 44 5.87 2.82 -9.46
C ILE A 44 4.94 3.35 -10.56
N GLY A 45 5.45 3.47 -11.78
CA GLY A 45 4.62 3.72 -12.97
C GLY A 45 4.10 5.15 -13.11
N ILE A 46 4.81 6.13 -12.57
CA ILE A 46 4.49 7.56 -12.71
C ILE A 46 5.59 8.28 -13.50
N SER A 47 5.24 9.39 -14.16
CA SER A 47 6.18 10.21 -14.95
C SER A 47 6.56 11.53 -14.28
N LYS A 48 5.89 11.92 -13.19
CA LYS A 48 6.13 13.16 -12.45
C LYS A 48 6.48 12.85 -11.01
N ALA A 49 7.38 13.64 -10.40
CA ALA A 49 7.83 13.45 -9.02
C ALA A 49 8.27 12.00 -8.76
N VAL A 50 9.08 11.48 -9.69
CA VAL A 50 9.52 10.08 -9.74
C VAL A 50 10.49 9.74 -8.61
N ASP A 51 11.28 10.72 -8.16
CA ASP A 51 12.30 10.53 -7.14
C ASP A 51 11.78 10.70 -5.70
N LEU A 52 10.55 11.20 -5.53
CA LEU A 52 9.99 11.45 -4.21
C LEU A 52 9.66 10.13 -3.48
N PRO A 53 9.98 10.02 -2.18
CA PRO A 53 9.85 8.78 -1.41
C PRO A 53 8.42 8.52 -0.93
N TRP A 54 7.44 8.59 -1.83
CA TRP A 54 6.02 8.48 -1.50
C TRP A 54 5.44 7.08 -1.73
N ARG A 55 6.28 6.04 -1.69
CA ARG A 55 5.88 4.65 -1.62
C ARG A 55 6.39 4.04 -0.32
N PHE A 56 5.46 3.63 0.53
CA PHE A 56 5.74 3.03 1.83
C PHE A 56 5.54 1.51 1.76
N VAL A 57 6.47 0.75 2.32
CA VAL A 57 6.41 -0.71 2.34
C VAL A 57 6.90 -1.26 3.67
N GLU A 58 6.42 -2.43 4.05
CA GLU A 58 7.03 -3.21 5.13
C GLU A 58 8.34 -3.84 4.68
N ALA A 59 9.43 -3.60 5.43
CA ALA A 59 10.75 -4.15 5.16
C ALA A 59 10.71 -5.70 5.18
N GLY A 60 11.39 -6.33 4.22
CA GLY A 60 11.45 -7.79 4.12
C GLY A 60 10.16 -8.48 3.65
N SER A 61 9.08 -7.74 3.39
CA SER A 61 7.83 -8.35 2.94
C SER A 61 7.96 -9.04 1.57
N ARG A 62 7.59 -10.32 1.52
CA ARG A 62 7.49 -11.14 0.30
C ARG A 62 6.27 -10.82 -0.57
N PHE A 63 5.38 -9.94 -0.11
CA PHE A 63 4.11 -9.63 -0.78
C PHE A 63 4.12 -8.33 -1.60
N LEU A 64 5.28 -7.66 -1.71
CA LEU A 64 5.42 -6.45 -2.50
C LEU A 64 5.18 -6.71 -3.99
N SER A 65 4.45 -5.80 -4.64
CA SER A 65 4.21 -5.89 -6.09
C SER A 65 5.47 -5.65 -6.92
N LYS A 66 6.39 -4.84 -6.41
CA LYS A 66 7.74 -4.61 -6.94
C LYS A 66 8.68 -4.45 -5.75
N PRO A 67 9.84 -5.13 -5.74
CA PRO A 67 10.83 -4.99 -4.68
C PRO A 67 11.20 -3.52 -4.42
N MET A 68 11.51 -3.18 -3.17
CA MET A 68 12.07 -1.88 -2.81
C MET A 68 13.58 -1.93 -2.95
N LYS A 69 14.14 -1.07 -3.82
CA LYS A 69 15.58 -0.86 -3.97
C LYS A 69 15.92 0.50 -3.37
N GLY A 70 16.83 0.55 -2.40
CA GLY A 70 17.34 1.81 -1.84
C GLY A 70 16.32 2.64 -1.06
N GLY A 71 15.33 2.01 -0.40
CA GLY A 71 14.38 2.72 0.45
C GLY A 71 15.04 3.21 1.74
N VAL A 72 14.57 4.34 2.27
CA VAL A 72 15.01 4.90 3.55
C VAL A 72 14.05 4.45 4.65
N ARG A 73 14.58 4.10 5.83
CA ARG A 73 13.73 3.79 6.99
C ARG A 73 12.94 5.02 7.40
N VAL A 74 11.66 4.83 7.68
CA VAL A 74 10.81 5.87 8.29
C VAL A 74 10.85 5.68 9.80
N ALA A 75 10.95 6.78 10.55
CA ALA A 75 10.89 6.79 12.01
C ALA A 75 9.50 6.41 12.53
#